data_AF-A0A1Q1NGQ2-F1
#
_entry.id   AF-A0A1Q1NGQ2-F1
#
_cell.length_a   1.000
_cell.length_b   1.000
_cell.length_c   1.000
_cell.angle_alpha   90.00
_cell.angle_beta   90.00
_cell.angle_gamma   90.00
#
_symmetry.space_group_name_H-M   'P 1'
#
loop_
_entity.id
_entity.type
_entity.pdbx_description
1 polymer ?
#
loop_
_entity_poly.entity_id
_entity_poly.type
_entity_poly.pdbx_seq_one_letter_code
_entity_poly.pdbx_strand_id
1 'polypeptide(L)'
;HNVEEGEDFTYQIHKVDLSCPGFREYHKRLQTFLMWFIETASFIDVDDDRWDFFLVFEKYNKDGETLFATVGYMTVYNYYVYPDKTRPRVSQMLILPPFQGEGHGAQLLEAVHMFYCNLHKVQDITAEDPSENYVKLRDYVLVKLCQTLPSFSTDKLPLGFSDDMSTEAREKFKINKKHARRVYEILRLRVTDMSDETKARDYRLEVKKRLFAPTKKNQREMTKMMKCLRPEELASHISQMDTALQQEELEKSYQELLAEYRRVIERLAQA
;
A
#
# COMPACT_ATOMS: atom_id res chain seq x y z
N HIS A 1 -19.84 25.18 10.48
CA HIS A 1 -18.66 26.05 10.53
C HIS A 1 -18.81 27.09 9.43
N ASN A 2 -18.83 28.37 9.80
CA ASN A 2 -18.61 29.44 8.82
C ASN A 2 -17.12 29.37 8.48
N VAL A 3 -16.81 29.03 7.23
CA VAL A 3 -15.44 29.03 6.72
C VAL A 3 -15.21 30.43 6.18
N GLU A 4 -14.37 31.21 6.86
CA GLU A 4 -13.81 32.43 6.27
C GLU A 4 -12.80 31.98 5.21
N GLU A 5 -12.99 32.43 3.96
CA GLU A 5 -12.12 32.11 2.83
C GLU A 5 -10.72 32.68 3.10
N GLY A 6 -9.73 31.80 3.31
CA GLY A 6 -8.31 32.18 3.36
C GLY A 6 -7.50 31.70 4.57
N GLU A 7 -8.04 30.88 5.48
CA GLU A 7 -7.23 30.31 6.56
C GLU A 7 -6.29 29.21 6.06
N ASP A 8 -4.97 29.41 6.23
CA ASP A 8 -3.96 28.38 6.00
C ASP A 8 -4.09 27.26 7.05
N PHE A 9 -4.64 26.12 6.64
CA PHE A 9 -4.71 24.93 7.49
C PHE A 9 -3.32 24.35 7.74
N THR A 10 -2.97 24.16 9.02
CA THR A 10 -1.68 23.57 9.41
C THR A 10 -1.90 22.18 10.02
N TYR A 11 -1.30 21.16 9.41
CA TYR A 11 -1.39 19.78 9.88
C TYR A 11 -0.06 19.30 10.47
N GLN A 12 -0.14 18.40 11.45
CA GLN A 12 1.02 17.80 12.10
C GLN A 12 0.87 16.29 12.23
N ILE A 13 1.95 15.56 12.01
CA ILE A 13 2.02 14.10 12.17
C ILE A 13 2.97 13.79 13.32
N HIS A 14 2.51 13.03 14.30
CA HIS A 14 3.26 12.69 15.50
C HIS A 14 3.35 11.18 15.67
N LYS A 15 4.55 10.64 15.91
CA LYS A 15 4.72 9.29 16.43
C LYS A 15 4.56 9.35 17.95
N VAL A 16 3.70 8.51 18.50
CA VAL A 16 3.44 8.42 19.95
C VAL A 16 3.55 6.98 20.43
N ASP A 17 3.78 6.82 21.72
CA ASP A 17 3.77 5.54 22.43
C ASP A 17 2.99 5.68 23.75
N LEU A 18 2.80 4.56 24.44
CA LEU A 18 2.03 4.51 25.69
C LEU A 18 2.68 5.22 26.88
N SER A 19 3.96 5.60 26.80
CA SER A 19 4.59 6.43 27.83
C SER A 19 4.07 7.87 27.81
N CYS A 20 3.46 8.29 26.70
CA CYS A 20 2.82 9.59 26.57
C CYS A 20 1.62 9.70 27.52
N PRO A 21 1.61 10.68 28.45
CA PRO A 21 0.52 10.84 29.42
C PRO A 21 -0.85 10.98 28.74
N GLY A 22 -1.81 10.16 29.16
CA GLY A 22 -3.20 10.18 28.65
C GLY A 22 -3.38 9.55 27.26
N PHE A 23 -2.32 9.08 26.60
CA PHE A 23 -2.44 8.47 25.27
C PHE A 23 -3.22 7.15 25.31
N ARG A 24 -3.08 6.34 26.37
CA ARG A 24 -3.84 5.09 26.53
C ARG A 24 -5.35 5.34 26.49
N GLU A 25 -5.83 6.32 27.26
CA GLU A 25 -7.24 6.71 27.30
C GLU A 25 -7.69 7.34 25.99
N TYR A 26 -6.83 8.14 25.36
CA TYR A 26 -7.07 8.72 24.04
C TYR A 26 -7.23 7.64 22.96
N HIS A 27 -6.32 6.68 22.87
CA HIS A 27 -6.39 5.58 21.92
C HIS A 27 -7.65 4.72 22.14
N LYS A 28 -8.02 4.46 23.41
CA LYS A 28 -9.27 3.74 23.73
C LYS A 28 -10.51 4.43 23.16
N ARG A 29 -10.55 5.76 23.12
CA ARG A 29 -11.65 6.52 22.48
C ARG A 29 -11.55 6.46 20.95
N LEU A 30 -10.35 6.62 20.41
CA LEU A 30 -10.11 6.69 18.97
C LEU A 30 -10.36 5.34 18.26
N GLN A 31 -9.95 4.23 18.86
CA GLN A 31 -10.08 2.90 18.22
C GLN A 31 -11.53 2.49 17.95
N THR A 32 -12.50 3.07 18.67
CA THR A 32 -13.94 2.83 18.42
C THR A 32 -14.32 3.21 17.00
N PHE A 33 -13.68 4.23 16.40
CA PHE A 33 -13.92 4.63 15.02
C PHE A 33 -13.56 3.52 14.01
N LEU A 34 -12.60 2.65 14.33
CA LEU A 34 -12.23 1.55 13.43
C LEU A 34 -13.40 0.60 13.18
N MET A 35 -14.22 0.34 14.19
CA MET A 35 -15.37 -0.57 14.08
C MET A 35 -16.43 -0.09 13.07
N TRP A 36 -16.43 1.20 12.74
CA TRP A 36 -17.36 1.79 11.78
C TRP A 36 -16.79 1.89 10.36
N PHE A 37 -15.45 1.95 10.23
CA PHE A 37 -14.79 2.32 8.98
C PHE A 37 -13.84 1.26 8.43
N ILE A 38 -13.54 0.20 9.18
CA ILE A 38 -12.71 -0.92 8.76
C ILE A 38 -13.46 -2.22 9.07
N GLU A 39 -13.86 -2.93 8.01
CA GLU A 39 -14.73 -4.11 8.07
C GLU A 39 -14.20 -5.23 8.98
N THR A 40 -12.89 -5.47 8.95
CA THR A 40 -12.23 -6.56 9.70
C THR A 40 -11.47 -6.06 10.92
N ALA A 41 -11.79 -4.86 11.44
CA ALA A 41 -11.08 -4.31 12.58
C ALA A 41 -11.30 -5.12 13.87
N SER A 42 -10.21 -5.32 14.59
CA SER A 42 -10.20 -5.79 15.98
C SER A 42 -9.39 -4.82 16.84
N PHE A 43 -9.75 -4.66 18.11
CA PHE A 43 -8.88 -3.91 19.02
C PHE A 43 -7.56 -4.65 19.22
N ILE A 44 -6.47 -3.88 19.27
CA ILE A 44 -5.13 -4.41 19.47
C ILE A 44 -4.81 -4.54 20.96
N ASP A 45 -3.89 -5.45 21.29
CA ASP A 45 -3.26 -5.48 22.60
C ASP A 45 -2.21 -4.38 22.67
N VAL A 46 -2.56 -3.28 23.34
CA VAL A 46 -1.67 -2.12 23.47
C VAL A 46 -0.50 -2.39 24.42
N ASP A 47 -0.54 -3.43 25.25
CA ASP A 47 0.55 -3.73 26.18
C ASP A 47 1.76 -4.41 25.49
N ASP A 48 1.61 -4.81 24.21
CA ASP A 48 2.72 -5.22 23.34
C ASP A 48 3.53 -3.99 22.87
N ASP A 49 4.82 -3.96 23.21
CA ASP A 49 5.75 -2.86 22.95
C ASP A 49 6.16 -2.71 21.47
N ARG A 50 5.68 -3.61 20.60
CA ARG A 50 5.96 -3.58 19.16
C ARG A 50 5.02 -2.70 18.36
N TRP A 51 3.99 -2.12 18.99
CA TRP A 51 3.07 -1.20 18.34
C TRP A 51 3.64 0.21 18.26
N ASP A 52 3.75 0.73 17.04
CA ASP A 52 3.93 2.14 16.77
C ASP A 52 2.59 2.79 16.41
N PHE A 53 2.37 4.01 16.91
CA PHE A 53 1.19 4.81 16.64
C PHE A 53 1.60 6.13 15.97
N PHE A 54 0.97 6.45 14.85
CA PHE A 54 1.17 7.72 14.14
C PHE A 54 -0.15 8.47 14.11
N LEU A 55 -0.21 9.65 14.72
CA LEU A 55 -1.40 10.49 14.80
C LEU A 55 -1.28 11.69 13.86
N VAL A 56 -2.40 12.08 13.25
CA VAL A 56 -2.52 13.30 12.45
C VAL A 56 -3.42 14.28 13.19
N PHE A 57 -2.95 15.51 13.35
CA PHE A 57 -3.72 16.61 13.94
C PHE A 57 -3.78 17.81 13.01
N GLU A 58 -4.92 18.48 13.01
CA GLU A 58 -5.10 19.82 12.46
C GLU A 58 -4.95 20.83 13.60
N LYS A 59 -4.09 21.82 13.41
CA LYS A 59 -3.93 22.94 14.34
C LYS A 59 -4.96 24.01 13.98
N TYR A 60 -5.75 24.43 14.96
CA TYR A 60 -6.72 25.52 14.80
C TYR A 60 -6.69 26.45 16.02
N ASN A 61 -7.08 27.71 15.84
CA ASN A 61 -7.17 28.67 16.94
C ASN A 61 -8.64 28.85 17.35
N LYS A 62 -8.90 28.87 18.65
CA LYS A 62 -10.23 29.15 19.19
C LYS A 62 -10.08 29.94 20.49
N ASP A 63 -10.82 31.03 20.62
CA ASP A 63 -10.83 31.88 21.82
C ASP A 63 -9.43 32.36 22.25
N GLY A 64 -8.52 32.59 21.29
CA GLY A 64 -7.14 33.01 21.54
C GLY A 64 -6.16 31.87 21.87
N GLU A 65 -6.63 30.63 21.95
CA GLU A 65 -5.81 29.45 22.21
C GLU A 65 -5.59 28.61 20.96
N THR A 66 -4.39 28.03 20.83
CA THR A 66 -4.10 27.02 19.82
C THR A 66 -4.56 25.65 20.32
N LEU A 67 -5.43 25.00 19.55
CA LEU A 67 -5.97 23.67 19.82
C LEU A 67 -5.63 22.70 18.66
N PHE A 68 -5.86 21.41 18.89
CA PHE A 68 -5.52 20.34 17.95
C PHE A 68 -6.71 19.39 17.75
N ALA A 69 -7.23 19.34 16.54
CA ALA A 69 -8.29 18.41 16.15
C ALA A 69 -7.68 17.13 15.61
N THR A 70 -8.22 15.98 16.02
CA THR A 70 -7.76 14.68 15.49
C THR A 70 -8.25 14.52 14.05
N VAL A 71 -7.33 14.30 13.12
CA VAL A 71 -7.63 14.07 11.69
C VAL A 71 -7.66 12.58 11.38
N GLY A 72 -6.75 11.81 11.98
CA GLY A 72 -6.65 10.38 11.72
C GLY A 72 -5.44 9.75 12.40
N TYR A 73 -5.25 8.45 12.17
CA TYR A 73 -4.10 7.75 12.68
C TYR A 73 -3.76 6.48 11.89
N MET A 74 -2.58 5.93 12.20
CA MET A 74 -2.11 4.64 11.72
C MET A 74 -1.45 3.86 12.86
N THR A 75 -1.75 2.57 12.97
CA THR A 75 -1.03 1.62 13.81
C THR A 75 -0.13 0.74 12.95
N VAL A 76 1.09 0.49 13.44
CA VAL A 76 2.09 -0.31 12.74
C VAL A 76 2.71 -1.30 13.72
N TYR A 77 2.65 -2.58 13.40
CA TYR A 77 3.27 -3.62 14.22
C TYR A 77 4.68 -3.94 13.73
N ASN A 78 5.67 -3.87 14.62
CA ASN A 78 7.06 -4.17 14.31
C ASN A 78 7.34 -5.67 14.40
N TYR A 79 7.10 -6.41 13.32
CA TYR A 79 7.42 -7.84 13.26
C TYR A 79 8.92 -8.07 13.33
N TYR A 80 9.35 -8.92 14.27
CA TYR A 80 10.72 -9.40 14.30
C TYR A 80 11.04 -10.27 13.08
N VAL A 81 12.17 -9.99 12.45
CA VAL A 81 12.74 -10.76 11.35
C VAL A 81 14.12 -11.23 11.79
N TYR A 82 14.25 -12.55 11.96
CA TYR A 82 15.52 -13.16 12.35
C TYR A 82 16.65 -12.76 11.38
N PRO A 83 17.88 -12.49 11.89
CA PRO A 83 18.31 -12.57 13.29
C PRO A 83 18.20 -11.26 14.10
N ASP A 84 18.02 -10.10 13.46
CA ASP A 84 18.19 -8.81 14.13
C ASP A 84 17.41 -7.65 13.48
N LYS A 85 16.46 -7.97 12.59
CA LYS A 85 15.72 -6.99 11.78
C LYS A 85 14.27 -6.89 12.22
N THR A 86 13.60 -5.86 11.71
CA THR A 86 12.16 -5.68 11.82
C THR A 86 11.52 -5.48 10.45
N ARG A 87 10.25 -5.87 10.35
CA ARG A 87 9.36 -5.58 9.23
C ARG A 87 8.11 -4.91 9.79
N PRO A 88 8.06 -3.57 9.81
CA PRO A 88 6.85 -2.85 10.16
C PRO A 88 5.70 -3.27 9.25
N ARG A 89 4.56 -3.63 9.85
CA ARG A 89 3.33 -3.98 9.14
C ARG A 89 2.25 -3.00 9.54
N VAL A 90 1.84 -2.15 8.61
CA VAL A 90 0.69 -1.26 8.77
C VAL A 90 -0.53 -2.15 9.04
N SER A 91 -1.14 -1.98 10.20
CA SER A 91 -2.28 -2.80 10.62
C SER A 91 -3.58 -2.05 10.38
N GLN A 92 -3.73 -0.88 11.01
CA GLN A 92 -4.93 -0.06 10.90
C GLN A 92 -4.55 1.33 10.42
N MET A 93 -5.30 1.87 9.46
CA MET A 93 -5.13 3.23 8.98
C MET A 93 -6.50 3.86 8.79
N LEU A 94 -6.73 5.00 9.44
CA LEU A 94 -7.99 5.72 9.34
C LEU A 94 -7.72 7.22 9.27
N ILE A 95 -8.25 7.86 8.22
CA ILE A 95 -8.51 9.30 8.21
C ILE A 95 -10.00 9.46 8.49
N LEU A 96 -10.36 10.28 9.47
CA LEU A 96 -11.75 10.48 9.85
C LEU A 96 -12.54 11.07 8.68
N PRO A 97 -13.82 10.69 8.50
CA PRO A 97 -14.60 11.06 7.31
C PRO A 97 -14.57 12.54 6.92
N PRO A 98 -14.63 13.52 7.85
CA PRO A 98 -14.60 14.94 7.49
C PRO A 98 -13.32 15.40 6.80
N PHE A 99 -12.23 14.64 6.91
CA PHE A 99 -10.91 15.00 6.37
C PHE A 99 -10.45 14.07 5.23
N GLN A 100 -11.36 13.26 4.68
CA GLN A 100 -11.03 12.36 3.58
C GLN A 100 -11.01 13.10 2.24
N GLY A 101 -10.16 12.64 1.31
CA GLY A 101 -10.04 13.25 -0.02
C GLY A 101 -9.09 14.44 -0.11
N GLU A 102 -8.57 14.92 1.02
CA GLU A 102 -7.72 16.14 1.10
C GLU A 102 -6.20 15.84 1.15
N GLY A 103 -5.81 14.57 0.96
CA GLY A 103 -4.40 14.18 0.87
C GLY A 103 -3.72 13.78 2.19
N HIS A 104 -4.38 13.90 3.35
CA HIS A 104 -3.80 13.52 4.64
C HIS A 104 -3.36 12.06 4.72
N GLY A 105 -4.11 11.14 4.10
CA GLY A 105 -3.69 9.74 4.03
C GLY A 105 -2.36 9.55 3.30
N ALA A 106 -2.12 10.33 2.24
CA ALA A 106 -0.87 10.25 1.48
C ALA A 106 0.29 10.81 2.28
N GLN A 107 0.09 11.97 2.92
CA GLN A 107 1.07 12.59 3.81
C GLN A 107 1.41 11.69 5.01
N LEU A 108 0.41 11.04 5.62
CA LEU A 108 0.61 10.10 6.72
C LEU A 108 1.46 8.91 6.30
N LEU A 109 1.12 8.26 5.18
CA LEU A 109 1.87 7.09 4.71
C LEU A 109 3.30 7.48 4.27
N GLU A 110 3.46 8.63 3.62
CA GLU A 110 4.77 9.18 3.24
C GLU A 110 5.62 9.45 4.49
N ALA A 111 5.07 10.11 5.51
CA ALA A 111 5.76 10.37 6.78
C ALA A 111 6.17 9.07 7.49
N VAL A 112 5.32 8.04 7.49
CA VAL A 112 5.63 6.72 8.05
C VAL A 112 6.79 6.06 7.31
N HIS A 113 6.80 6.12 5.98
CA HIS A 113 7.95 5.66 5.18
C HIS A 113 9.22 6.44 5.57
N MET A 114 9.18 7.77 5.57
CA MET A 114 10.33 8.61 5.91
C MET A 114 10.87 8.34 7.34
N PHE A 115 9.98 8.07 8.29
CA PHE A 115 10.36 7.67 9.65
C PHE A 115 11.18 6.37 9.65
N TYR A 116 10.64 5.30 9.06
CA TYR A 116 11.30 3.99 9.07
C TYR A 116 12.54 3.91 8.16
N CYS A 117 12.67 4.80 7.17
CA CYS A 117 13.87 4.90 6.34
C CYS A 117 15.12 5.21 7.16
N ASN A 118 14.97 6.00 8.23
CA ASN A 118 16.06 6.36 9.13
C ASN A 118 16.47 5.23 10.08
N LEU A 119 15.75 4.10 10.08
CA LEU A 119 16.02 2.96 10.96
C LEU A 119 16.71 1.82 10.20
N HIS A 120 17.96 1.54 10.56
CA HIS A 120 18.80 0.53 9.91
C HIS A 120 18.28 -0.91 10.08
N LYS A 121 17.60 -1.21 11.19
CA LYS A 121 17.04 -2.55 11.46
C LYS A 121 15.80 -2.86 10.61
N VAL A 122 15.17 -1.85 10.03
CA VAL A 122 13.96 -2.05 9.22
C VAL A 122 14.33 -2.58 7.85
N GLN A 123 13.76 -3.74 7.48
CA GLN A 123 13.96 -4.37 6.18
C GLN A 123 13.07 -3.75 5.11
N ASP A 124 11.76 -3.76 5.32
CA ASP A 124 10.74 -3.20 4.43
C ASP A 124 9.41 -3.02 5.19
N ILE A 125 8.50 -2.23 4.63
CA ILE A 125 7.16 -1.99 5.17
C ILE A 125 6.13 -2.84 4.41
N THR A 126 5.22 -3.44 5.18
CA THR A 126 4.10 -4.25 4.68
C THR A 126 2.78 -3.76 5.23
N ALA A 127 1.67 -4.37 4.80
CA ALA A 127 0.34 -4.08 5.33
C ALA A 127 -0.38 -5.39 5.66
N GLU A 128 -1.20 -5.35 6.70
CA GLU A 128 -2.15 -6.39 7.07
C GLU A 128 -3.41 -6.25 6.22
N ASP A 129 -3.77 -7.31 5.50
CA ASP A 129 -4.98 -7.42 4.67
C ASP A 129 -5.44 -6.09 4.02
N PRO A 130 -4.58 -5.49 3.16
CA PRO A 130 -4.80 -4.13 2.68
C PRO A 130 -6.05 -4.03 1.82
N SER A 131 -6.95 -3.10 2.16
CA SER A 131 -8.11 -2.76 1.34
C SER A 131 -7.70 -2.16 -0.01
N GLU A 132 -8.60 -2.20 -0.99
CA GLU A 132 -8.35 -1.59 -2.30
C GLU A 132 -7.98 -0.10 -2.20
N ASN A 133 -8.65 0.64 -1.30
CA ASN A 133 -8.37 2.05 -1.08
C ASN A 133 -6.96 2.28 -0.53
N TYR A 134 -6.50 1.43 0.39
CA TYR A 134 -5.13 1.46 0.88
C TYR A 134 -4.13 1.11 -0.23
N VAL A 135 -4.43 0.11 -1.07
CA VAL A 135 -3.57 -0.25 -2.21
C VAL A 135 -3.42 0.92 -3.19
N LYS A 136 -4.52 1.59 -3.56
CA LYS A 136 -4.53 2.77 -4.44
C LYS A 136 -3.71 3.92 -3.85
N LEU A 137 -3.90 4.19 -2.55
CA LEU A 137 -3.15 5.21 -1.81
C LEU A 137 -1.65 4.90 -1.77
N ARG A 138 -1.30 3.66 -1.40
CA ARG A 138 0.08 3.19 -1.33
C ARG A 138 0.75 3.31 -2.67
N ASP A 139 0.14 2.83 -3.75
CA ASP A 139 0.75 2.89 -5.07
C ASP A 139 1.03 4.33 -5.49
N TYR A 140 0.12 5.27 -5.22
CA TYR A 140 0.37 6.70 -5.44
C TYR A 140 1.59 7.22 -4.66
N VAL A 141 1.63 6.98 -3.34
CA VAL A 141 2.73 7.45 -2.48
C VAL A 141 4.06 6.83 -2.90
N LEU A 142 4.09 5.52 -3.17
CA LEU A 142 5.32 4.83 -3.52
C LEU A 142 5.83 5.23 -4.91
N VAL A 143 4.94 5.48 -5.88
CA VAL A 143 5.34 6.02 -7.19
C VAL A 143 5.88 7.44 -7.02
N LYS A 144 5.23 8.29 -6.22
CA LYS A 144 5.72 9.65 -5.91
C LYS A 144 7.14 9.62 -5.34
N LEU A 145 7.44 8.69 -4.44
CA LEU A 145 8.77 8.51 -3.86
C LEU A 145 9.79 7.97 -4.87
N CYS A 146 9.42 6.94 -5.64
CA CYS A 146 10.36 6.24 -6.52
C CYS A 146 10.61 6.91 -7.88
N GLN A 147 9.73 7.79 -8.37
CA GLN A 147 9.89 8.39 -9.70
C GLN A 147 11.17 9.24 -9.85
N THR A 148 11.79 9.64 -8.75
CA THR A 148 13.05 10.41 -8.71
C THR A 148 14.29 9.51 -8.64
N LEU A 149 14.12 8.20 -8.49
CA LEU A 149 15.23 7.25 -8.33
C LEU A 149 15.90 6.91 -9.67
N PRO A 150 17.24 6.88 -9.73
CA PRO A 150 17.99 6.51 -10.93
C PRO A 150 17.67 5.13 -11.52
N SER A 151 17.24 4.14 -10.72
CA SER A 151 16.83 2.84 -11.25
C SER A 151 15.48 2.86 -11.97
N PHE A 152 14.65 3.88 -11.72
CA PHE A 152 13.31 4.07 -12.32
C PHE A 152 13.30 5.16 -13.41
N SER A 153 14.46 5.52 -13.95
CA SER A 153 14.57 6.53 -15.02
C SER A 153 13.88 6.09 -16.31
N THR A 154 13.50 7.06 -17.14
CA THR A 154 12.72 6.84 -18.38
C THR A 154 13.44 5.95 -19.40
N ASP A 155 14.77 5.90 -19.38
CA ASP A 155 15.61 5.03 -20.21
C ASP A 155 15.66 3.57 -19.69
N LYS A 156 15.51 3.36 -18.37
CA LYS A 156 15.55 2.02 -17.76
C LYS A 156 14.19 1.34 -17.73
N LEU A 157 13.10 2.10 -17.62
CA LEU A 157 11.74 1.53 -17.59
C LEU A 157 11.47 0.61 -18.79
N PRO A 158 11.78 0.98 -20.06
CA PRO A 158 11.59 0.10 -21.21
C PRO A 158 12.33 -1.24 -21.16
N LEU A 159 13.42 -1.34 -20.40
CA LEU A 159 14.29 -2.51 -20.33
C LEU A 159 13.71 -3.65 -19.47
N GLY A 160 12.63 -3.40 -18.74
CA GLY A 160 12.01 -4.39 -17.85
C GLY A 160 12.27 -4.12 -16.37
N PHE A 161 11.55 -4.84 -15.51
CA PHE A 161 11.78 -4.77 -14.06
C PHE A 161 13.13 -5.40 -13.68
N SER A 162 14.00 -4.63 -13.03
CA SER A 162 15.33 -5.10 -12.59
C SER A 162 15.41 -5.30 -11.07
N ASP A 163 16.41 -6.08 -10.64
CA ASP A 163 16.69 -6.22 -9.21
C ASP A 163 17.22 -4.92 -8.59
N ASP A 164 17.87 -4.06 -9.38
CA ASP A 164 18.32 -2.72 -8.97
C ASP A 164 17.14 -1.84 -8.54
N MET A 165 16.03 -1.84 -9.31
CA MET A 165 14.80 -1.13 -8.93
C MET A 165 14.29 -1.59 -7.56
N SER A 166 14.29 -2.90 -7.33
CA SER A 166 13.82 -3.45 -6.05
C SER A 166 14.77 -3.18 -4.88
N THR A 167 16.08 -3.13 -5.16
CA THR A 167 17.13 -2.90 -4.16
C THR A 167 17.15 -1.43 -3.76
N GLU A 168 17.16 -0.51 -4.73
CA GLU A 168 17.17 0.92 -4.48
C GLU A 168 15.88 1.37 -3.78
N ALA A 169 14.71 0.91 -4.21
CA ALA A 169 13.45 1.22 -3.54
C ALA A 169 13.41 0.71 -2.07
N ARG A 170 13.99 -0.46 -1.80
CA ARG A 170 14.10 -1.01 -0.44
C ARG A 170 15.08 -0.19 0.41
N GLU A 171 16.23 0.17 -0.13
CA GLU A 171 17.27 0.88 0.61
C GLU A 171 16.89 2.32 0.90
N LYS A 172 16.32 3.03 -0.08
CA LYS A 172 15.93 4.43 0.05
C LYS A 172 14.63 4.63 0.80
N PHE A 173 13.65 3.75 0.57
CA PHE A 173 12.27 3.97 1.00
C PHE A 173 11.63 2.81 1.77
N LYS A 174 12.39 1.75 2.10
CA LYS A 174 11.89 0.53 2.77
C LYS A 174 10.72 -0.12 2.02
N ILE A 175 10.71 -0.02 0.69
CA ILE A 175 9.68 -0.59 -0.18
C ILE A 175 10.01 -2.07 -0.48
N ASN A 176 9.06 -2.98 -0.25
CA ASN A 176 9.26 -4.39 -0.56
C ASN A 176 9.24 -4.67 -2.09
N LYS A 177 9.81 -5.80 -2.50
CA LYS A 177 9.95 -6.18 -3.92
C LYS A 177 8.61 -6.25 -4.68
N LYS A 178 7.52 -6.68 -4.03
CA LYS A 178 6.19 -6.74 -4.67
C LYS A 178 5.64 -5.34 -4.94
N HIS A 179 5.84 -4.40 -4.01
CA HIS A 179 5.44 -3.01 -4.16
C HIS A 179 6.32 -2.30 -5.21
N ALA A 180 7.64 -2.50 -5.18
CA ALA A 180 8.55 -1.97 -6.20
C ALA A 180 8.19 -2.44 -7.62
N ARG A 181 7.73 -3.69 -7.76
CA ARG A 181 7.23 -4.22 -9.03
C ARG A 181 5.98 -3.47 -9.52
N ARG A 182 5.04 -3.12 -8.65
CA ARG A 182 3.85 -2.32 -9.03
C ARG A 182 4.24 -0.89 -9.41
N VAL A 183 5.15 -0.27 -8.65
CA VAL A 183 5.71 1.05 -8.96
C VAL A 183 6.32 1.06 -10.36
N TYR A 184 7.13 0.04 -10.68
CA TYR A 184 7.69 -0.14 -12.02
C TYR A 184 6.59 -0.21 -13.09
N GLU A 185 5.54 -1.02 -12.90
CA GLU A 185 4.47 -1.15 -13.89
C GLU A 185 3.73 0.17 -14.13
N ILE A 186 3.48 0.95 -13.08
CA ILE A 186 2.83 2.27 -13.19
C ILE A 186 3.72 3.26 -13.94
N LEU A 187 5.01 3.34 -13.58
CA LEU A 187 5.95 4.23 -14.26
C LEU A 187 6.22 3.78 -15.70
N ARG A 188 6.29 2.47 -15.94
CA ARG A 188 6.40 1.88 -17.28
C ARG A 188 5.20 2.26 -18.13
N LEU A 189 3.98 2.18 -17.60
CA LEU A 189 2.76 2.60 -18.30
C LEU A 189 2.84 4.08 -18.67
N ARG A 190 3.30 4.95 -17.75
CA ARG A 190 3.43 6.39 -17.98
C ARG A 190 4.33 6.74 -19.16
N VAL A 191 5.38 5.95 -19.41
CA VAL A 191 6.34 6.19 -20.50
C VAL A 191 6.07 5.33 -21.75
N THR A 192 5.04 4.48 -21.71
CA THR A 192 4.68 3.62 -22.84
C THR A 192 3.65 4.32 -23.71
N ASP A 193 3.95 4.47 -25.00
CA ASP A 193 2.96 4.89 -25.99
C ASP A 193 1.97 3.75 -26.23
N MET A 194 0.77 3.89 -25.67
CA MET A 194 -0.30 2.90 -25.78
C MET A 194 -1.02 2.91 -27.14
N SER A 195 -0.71 3.87 -28.02
CA SER A 195 -1.21 3.89 -29.41
C SER A 195 -0.37 3.00 -30.34
N ASP A 196 0.87 2.72 -29.96
CA ASP A 196 1.75 1.75 -30.63
C ASP A 196 1.37 0.33 -30.22
N GLU A 197 0.86 -0.46 -31.17
CA GLU A 197 0.38 -1.83 -30.92
C GLU A 197 1.46 -2.76 -30.36
N THR A 198 2.72 -2.58 -30.76
CA THR A 198 3.82 -3.44 -30.31
C THR A 198 4.16 -3.12 -28.87
N LYS A 199 4.33 -1.84 -28.53
CA LYS A 199 4.63 -1.40 -27.16
C LYS A 199 3.48 -1.72 -26.20
N ALA A 200 2.23 -1.48 -26.62
CA ALA A 200 1.05 -1.81 -25.83
C ALA A 200 0.93 -3.32 -25.59
N ARG A 201 1.23 -4.15 -26.61
CA ARG A 201 1.27 -5.60 -26.48
C ARG A 201 2.33 -6.06 -25.51
N ASP A 202 3.55 -5.55 -25.61
CA ASP A 202 4.67 -5.94 -24.74
C ASP A 202 4.39 -5.61 -23.27
N TYR A 203 3.90 -4.40 -23.00
CA TYR A 203 3.44 -4.00 -21.68
C TYR A 203 2.35 -4.93 -21.14
N ARG A 204 1.31 -5.18 -21.94
CA ARG A 204 0.18 -6.05 -21.55
C ARG A 204 0.65 -7.45 -21.21
N LEU A 205 1.51 -8.04 -22.04
CA LEU A 205 2.03 -9.40 -21.82
C LEU A 205 2.86 -9.48 -20.53
N GLU A 206 3.68 -8.46 -20.25
CA GLU A 206 4.47 -8.42 -19.02
C GLU A 206 3.57 -8.38 -17.77
N VAL A 207 2.57 -7.49 -17.74
CA VAL A 207 1.65 -7.36 -16.60
C VAL A 207 0.81 -8.62 -16.42
N LYS A 208 0.25 -9.17 -17.50
CA LYS A 208 -0.51 -10.42 -17.46
C LYS A 208 0.33 -11.60 -16.97
N LYS A 209 1.60 -11.68 -17.36
CA LYS A 209 2.52 -12.72 -16.87
C LYS A 209 2.68 -12.65 -15.34
N ARG A 210 2.73 -11.44 -14.75
CA ARG A 210 2.75 -11.27 -13.29
C ARG A 210 1.40 -11.69 -12.68
N LEU A 211 0.29 -11.19 -13.21
CA LEU A 211 -1.05 -11.47 -12.68
C LEU A 211 -1.39 -12.98 -12.70
N PHE A 212 -0.93 -13.70 -13.72
CA PHE A 212 -1.14 -15.14 -13.85
C PHE A 212 -0.14 -16.00 -13.05
N ALA A 213 0.94 -15.42 -12.52
CA ALA A 213 1.97 -16.17 -11.81
C ALA A 213 1.45 -16.94 -10.57
N PRO A 214 0.57 -16.38 -9.71
CA PRO A 214 -0.06 -17.11 -8.61
C PRO A 214 -0.90 -18.30 -9.09
N THR A 215 -1.74 -18.12 -10.11
CA THR A 215 -2.57 -19.18 -10.70
C THR A 215 -1.70 -20.33 -11.19
N LYS A 216 -0.61 -20.03 -11.90
CA LYS A 216 0.35 -21.04 -12.37
C LYS A 216 1.05 -21.78 -11.22
N LYS A 217 1.34 -21.09 -10.10
CA LYS A 217 1.92 -21.72 -8.91
C LYS A 217 0.90 -22.67 -8.26
N ASN A 218 -0.33 -22.22 -8.06
CA ASN A 218 -1.41 -23.02 -7.50
C ASN A 218 -1.69 -24.26 -8.36
N GLN A 219 -1.76 -24.11 -9.69
CA GLN A 219 -1.90 -25.25 -10.60
C GLN A 219 -0.79 -26.29 -10.43
N ARG A 220 0.47 -25.86 -10.28
CA ARG A 220 1.60 -26.77 -10.05
C ARG A 220 1.51 -27.49 -8.70
N GLU A 221 1.10 -26.79 -7.65
CA GLU A 221 0.89 -27.37 -6.32
C GLU A 221 -0.26 -28.37 -6.35
N MET A 222 -1.37 -28.03 -7.03
CA MET A 222 -2.49 -28.93 -7.25
C MET A 222 -2.10 -30.17 -8.04
N THR A 223 -1.31 -30.06 -9.12
CA THR A 223 -0.82 -31.23 -9.86
C THR A 223 0.05 -32.15 -8.98
N LYS A 224 0.82 -31.59 -8.03
CA LYS A 224 1.55 -32.41 -7.05
C LYS A 224 0.60 -33.10 -6.07
N MET A 225 -0.43 -32.40 -5.57
CA MET A 225 -1.44 -32.99 -4.68
C MET A 225 -2.24 -34.08 -5.38
N MET A 226 -2.65 -33.88 -6.64
CA MET A 226 -3.37 -34.87 -7.45
C MET A 226 -2.62 -36.19 -7.61
N LYS A 227 -1.29 -36.20 -7.56
CA LYS A 227 -0.49 -37.44 -7.58
C LYS A 227 -0.60 -38.26 -6.30
N CYS A 228 -1.11 -37.67 -5.22
CA CYS A 228 -1.23 -38.28 -3.90
C CYS A 228 -2.69 -38.50 -3.47
N LEU A 229 -3.68 -38.09 -4.30
CA LEU A 229 -5.11 -38.18 -3.99
C LEU A 229 -5.76 -39.41 -4.63
N ARG A 230 -6.89 -39.85 -4.06
CA ARG A 230 -7.66 -40.99 -4.59
C ARG A 230 -8.47 -40.57 -5.84
N PRO A 231 -8.81 -41.49 -6.75
CA PRO A 231 -9.54 -41.18 -7.99
C PRO A 231 -10.88 -40.44 -7.78
N GLU A 232 -11.59 -40.73 -6.68
CA GLU A 232 -12.86 -40.10 -6.32
C GLU A 232 -12.70 -38.62 -5.91
N GLU A 233 -11.57 -38.27 -5.29
CA GLU A 233 -11.22 -36.90 -4.88
C GLU A 233 -10.72 -36.06 -6.07
N LEU A 234 -10.26 -36.72 -7.14
CA LEU A 234 -9.74 -36.07 -8.34
C LEU A 234 -10.84 -35.51 -9.24
N ALA A 235 -11.99 -36.21 -9.34
CA ALA A 235 -13.09 -35.85 -10.21
C ALA A 235 -13.76 -34.51 -9.84
N SER A 236 -13.84 -34.17 -8.55
CA SER A 236 -14.40 -32.88 -8.08
C SER A 236 -13.53 -31.67 -8.39
N HIS A 237 -12.23 -31.87 -8.70
CA HIS A 237 -11.28 -30.78 -8.94
C HIS A 237 -11.02 -30.49 -10.42
N ILE A 238 -11.25 -31.45 -11.32
CA ILE A 238 -11.03 -31.27 -12.77
C ILE A 238 -12.00 -30.22 -13.37
N SER A 239 -13.18 -30.01 -12.77
CA SER A 239 -14.14 -29.01 -13.25
C SER A 239 -13.70 -27.56 -13.03
N GLN A 240 -12.63 -27.30 -12.27
CA GLN A 240 -12.11 -25.95 -11.99
C GLN A 240 -11.07 -25.46 -13.03
N MET A 241 -10.80 -26.23 -14.09
CA MET A 241 -9.73 -25.97 -15.06
C MET A 241 -10.22 -25.46 -16.42
N ASP A 242 -11.32 -24.70 -16.47
CA ASP A 242 -11.70 -24.03 -17.71
C ASP A 242 -10.67 -22.94 -18.06
N THR A 243 -9.89 -23.21 -19.10
CA THR A 243 -8.82 -22.32 -19.57
C THR A 243 -9.40 -21.04 -20.19
N ALA A 244 -10.61 -21.10 -20.76
CA ALA A 244 -11.26 -19.93 -21.35
C ALA A 244 -11.69 -18.96 -20.25
N LEU A 245 -12.36 -19.46 -19.20
CA LEU A 245 -12.75 -18.66 -18.04
C LEU A 245 -11.53 -18.00 -17.37
N GLN A 246 -10.43 -18.74 -17.20
CA GLN A 246 -9.18 -18.19 -16.65
C GLN A 246 -8.60 -17.05 -17.50
N GLN A 247 -8.71 -17.14 -18.83
CA GLN A 247 -8.24 -16.09 -19.74
C GLN A 247 -9.11 -14.84 -19.66
N GLU A 248 -10.43 -15.01 -19.54
CA GLU A 248 -11.40 -13.93 -19.36
C GLU A 248 -11.19 -13.19 -18.03
N GLU A 249 -11.06 -13.93 -16.92
CA GLU A 249 -10.75 -13.37 -15.60
C GLU A 249 -9.43 -12.59 -15.61
N LEU A 250 -8.38 -13.15 -16.25
CA LEU A 250 -7.08 -12.48 -16.36
C LEU A 250 -7.16 -11.19 -17.20
N GLU A 251 -7.96 -11.15 -18.25
CA GLU A 251 -8.20 -9.93 -19.02
C GLU A 251 -8.96 -8.90 -18.17
N LYS A 252 -10.01 -9.31 -17.46
CA LYS A 252 -10.77 -8.42 -16.57
C LYS A 252 -9.87 -7.80 -15.50
N SER A 253 -9.10 -8.60 -14.77
CA SER A 253 -8.15 -8.11 -13.77
C SER A 253 -7.07 -7.20 -14.36
N TYR A 254 -6.63 -7.46 -15.60
CA TYR A 254 -5.69 -6.58 -16.29
C TYR A 254 -6.31 -5.21 -16.59
N GLN A 255 -7.56 -5.16 -17.07
CA GLN A 255 -8.25 -3.91 -17.39
C GLN A 255 -8.55 -3.08 -16.14
N GLU A 256 -9.01 -3.72 -15.06
CA GLU A 256 -9.23 -3.08 -13.76
C GLU A 256 -7.94 -2.46 -13.24
N LEU A 257 -6.84 -3.22 -13.23
CA LEU A 257 -5.54 -2.75 -12.81
C LEU A 257 -5.01 -1.60 -13.69
N LEU A 258 -5.22 -1.68 -15.01
CA LEU A 258 -4.81 -0.63 -15.94
C LEU A 258 -5.55 0.68 -15.65
N ALA A 259 -6.85 0.61 -15.36
CA ALA A 259 -7.64 1.77 -14.96
C ALA A 259 -7.14 2.38 -13.64
N GLU A 260 -6.77 1.56 -12.67
CA GLU A 260 -6.16 2.03 -11.42
C GLU A 260 -4.81 2.74 -11.65
N TYR A 261 -3.94 2.16 -12.47
CA TYR A 261 -2.63 2.75 -12.78
C TYR A 261 -2.78 4.09 -13.50
N ARG A 262 -3.75 4.23 -14.42
CA ARG A 262 -4.05 5.51 -15.07
C ARG A 262 -4.47 6.59 -14.07
N ARG A 263 -5.33 6.25 -13.11
CA ARG A 263 -5.73 7.18 -12.03
C ARG A 263 -4.54 7.64 -11.19
N VAL A 264 -3.58 6.74 -10.90
CA VAL A 264 -2.35 7.11 -10.19
C VAL A 264 -1.53 8.11 -11.02
N ILE A 265 -1.37 7.87 -12.32
CA ILE A 265 -0.63 8.75 -13.23
C ILE A 265 -1.30 10.12 -13.34
N GLU A 266 -2.63 10.16 -13.50
CA GLU A 266 -3.42 11.40 -13.55
C GLU A 266 -3.24 12.22 -12.26
N ARG A 267 -3.33 11.57 -11.10
CA ARG A 267 -3.12 12.22 -9.80
C ARG A 267 -1.69 12.76 -9.63
N LEU A 268 -0.68 12.07 -10.17
CA LEU A 268 0.71 12.54 -10.15
C LEU A 268 0.95 13.74 -11.07
N ALA A 269 0.15 13.92 -12.13
CA ALA A 269 0.26 15.08 -13.02
C ALA A 269 -0.38 16.35 -12.43
N GLN A 270 -1.25 16.20 -11.44
CA GLN A 270 -1.94 17.29 -10.74
C GLN A 270 -1.21 17.76 -9.45
N ALA A 271 -0.21 16.99 -9.00
CA ALA A 271 0.55 17.22 -7.77
C ALA A 271 1.87 17.94 -8.05
#